data_AF-A0A5C3Q1P0-F1
#
_entry.id   AF-A0A5C3Q1P0-F1
#
_cell.length_a   1.000
_cell.length_b   1.000
_cell.length_c   1.000
_cell.angle_alpha   90.00
_cell.angle_beta   90.00
_cell.angle_gamma   90.00
#
_symmetry.space_group_name_H-M   'P 1'
#
loop_
_entity.id
_entity.type
_entity.pdbx_description
1 polymer ?
#
loop_
_entity_poly.entity_id
_entity_poly.type
_entity_poly.pdbx_seq_one_letter_code
_entity_poly.pdbx_strand_id
1 'polypeptide(L)' 'MAENLYTSCAEVLSVCQANKDNLEALLDPETGFAPRLRHICNQQLLELADDATTEISVQELDALKMESDTWALLQALM' A
#
# COMPACT_ATOMS: atom_id res chain seq x y z
N MET A 1 -1.82 6.94 -13.94
CA MET A 1 -1.14 5.92 -13.11
C MET A 1 -1.21 6.26 -11.63
N ALA A 2 -0.69 7.41 -11.19
CA ALA A 2 -0.83 7.85 -9.78
C ALA A 2 -2.30 7.92 -9.31
N GLU A 3 -3.24 8.29 -10.19
CA GLU A 3 -4.68 8.29 -9.87
C GLU A 3 -5.23 6.91 -9.48
N ASN A 4 -4.76 5.82 -10.10
CA ASN A 4 -5.20 4.47 -9.73
C ASN A 4 -4.64 4.08 -8.35
N LEU A 5 -3.37 4.38 -8.09
CA LEU A 5 -2.74 4.15 -6.79
C LEU A 5 -3.49 4.89 -5.67
N TYR A 6 -3.74 6.19 -5.84
CA TYR A 6 -4.45 6.99 -4.83
C TYR A 6 -5.91 6.54 -4.65
N THR A 7 -6.57 6.09 -5.71
CA THR A 7 -7.92 5.52 -5.63
C THR A 7 -7.91 4.25 -4.77
N SER A 8 -7.00 3.31 -5.03
CA SER A 8 -6.85 2.08 -4.23
C SER A 8 -6.54 2.40 -2.76
N CYS A 9 -5.68 3.38 -2.49
CA CYS A 9 -5.40 3.82 -1.12
C CYS A 9 -6.64 4.43 -0.45
N ALA A 10 -7.44 5.21 -1.17
CA ALA A 10 -8.69 5.79 -0.65
C ALA A 10 -9.76 4.73 -0.35
N GLU A 11 -9.81 3.64 -1.13
CA GLU A 11 -10.68 2.51 -0.85
C GLU A 11 -10.30 1.81 0.46
N VAL A 12 -9.01 1.59 0.70
CA VAL A 12 -8.52 1.05 1.98
C VAL A 12 -8.89 1.97 3.14
N LEU A 13 -8.67 3.28 2.99
CA LEU A 13 -9.07 4.27 4.00
C LEU A 13 -10.57 4.21 4.29
N SER A 14 -11.42 4.03 3.27
CA SER A 14 -12.87 3.92 3.43
C SER A 14 -13.26 2.67 4.23
N VAL A 15 -12.61 1.52 3.97
CA VAL A 15 -12.82 0.28 4.73
C VAL A 15 -12.38 0.44 6.19
N CYS A 16 -11.23 1.06 6.43
CA CYS A 16 -10.73 1.30 7.78
C CYS A 16 -11.56 2.35 8.52
N GLN A 17 -12.06 3.38 7.83
CA GLN A 17 -12.93 4.38 8.43
C GLN A 17 -14.25 3.77 8.91
N ALA A 18 -14.81 2.79 8.19
CA ALA A 18 -15.99 2.06 8.64
C ALA A 18 -15.74 1.26 9.94
N ASN A 19 -14.49 0.87 10.21
CA ASN A 19 -14.06 0.13 11.39
C ASN A 19 -13.21 0.98 12.35
N LYS A 20 -13.30 2.32 12.27
CA LYS A 20 -12.39 3.26 12.95
C LYS A 20 -12.26 3.05 14.47
N ASP A 21 -13.30 2.54 15.10
CA ASP A 21 -13.37 2.34 16.55
C ASP A 21 -12.91 0.93 16.97
N ASN A 22 -12.65 0.04 16.01
CA ASN A 22 -12.16 -1.31 16.24
C ASN A 22 -10.65 -1.38 15.97
N LEU A 23 -9.85 -1.02 16.98
CA LEU A 23 -8.40 -0.97 16.87
C LEU A 23 -7.79 -2.34 16.52
N GLU A 24 -8.32 -3.44 17.08
CA GLU A 24 -7.84 -4.79 16.78
C GLU A 24 -7.99 -5.13 15.29
N ALA A 25 -9.14 -4.80 14.69
CA ALA A 25 -9.34 -5.01 13.25
C ALA A 25 -8.47 -4.10 12.38
N LEU A 26 -8.14 -2.89 12.85
CA LEU A 26 -7.28 -1.96 12.10
C LEU A 26 -5.81 -2.38 12.13
N LEU A 27 -5.36 -2.96 13.25
CA LEU A 27 -3.98 -3.38 13.47
C LEU A 27 -3.75 -4.86 13.12
N ASP A 28 -4.79 -5.60 12.72
CA ASP A 28 -4.66 -7.00 12.36
C ASP A 28 -3.53 -7.22 11.33
N PRO A 29 -2.56 -8.12 11.60
CA PRO A 29 -1.36 -8.25 10.78
C PRO A 29 -1.64 -8.88 9.41
N GLU A 30 -2.81 -9.44 9.16
CA GLU A 30 -3.16 -10.05 7.87
C GLU A 30 -4.18 -9.24 7.09
N THR A 31 -5.12 -8.59 7.78
CA THR A 31 -6.32 -7.98 7.21
C THR A 31 -6.50 -6.50 7.56
N GLY A 32 -5.65 -5.96 8.43
CA GLY A 32 -5.65 -4.58 8.88
C GLY A 32 -5.12 -3.59 7.85
N PHE A 33 -4.80 -2.39 8.30
CA PHE A 33 -4.44 -1.28 7.41
C PHE A 33 -3.08 -1.49 6.71
N ALA A 34 -2.05 -1.84 7.49
CA ALA A 34 -0.69 -2.05 6.99
C ALA A 34 -0.59 -3.13 5.89
N PRO A 35 -1.13 -4.36 6.07
CA PRO A 35 -1.05 -5.38 5.03
C PRO A 35 -1.77 -4.98 3.73
N ARG A 36 -2.87 -4.21 3.82
CA ARG A 36 -3.60 -3.71 2.64
C ARG A 36 -2.80 -2.69 1.84
N LEU A 37 -2.17 -1.71 2.50
CA LEU A 37 -1.34 -0.74 1.79
C LEU A 37 -0.08 -1.38 1.21
N ARG A 38 0.56 -2.28 1.96
CA ARG A 38 1.68 -3.06 1.45
C ARG A 38 1.32 -3.83 0.18
N HIS A 39 0.13 -4.43 0.13
CA HIS A 39 -0.36 -5.14 -1.05
C HIS A 39 -0.45 -4.19 -2.26
N ILE A 40 -1.05 -3.02 -2.09
CA ILE A 40 -1.19 -2.01 -3.14
C ILE A 40 0.19 -1.57 -3.66
N CYS A 41 1.13 -1.26 -2.78
CA CYS A 41 2.50 -0.89 -3.19
C CYS A 41 3.17 -2.00 -4.01
N ASN A 42 3.02 -3.27 -3.59
CA ASN A 42 3.59 -4.40 -4.31
C ASN A 42 2.94 -4.63 -5.67
N GLN A 43 1.61 -4.48 -5.78
CA GLN A 43 0.93 -4.54 -7.07
C GLN A 43 1.44 -3.45 -8.01
N GLN A 44 1.56 -2.21 -7.52
CA GLN A 44 2.06 -1.10 -8.32
C GLN A 44 3.52 -1.33 -8.77
N LEU A 45 4.37 -1.90 -7.92
CA LEU A 45 5.75 -2.27 -8.28
C LEU A 45 5.79 -3.35 -9.37
N LEU A 46 4.89 -4.34 -9.34
CA LEU A 46 4.79 -5.37 -10.36
C LEU A 46 4.32 -4.79 -11.69
N GLU A 47 3.28 -3.96 -11.68
CA GLU A 47 2.78 -3.27 -12.88
C GLU A 47 3.86 -2.42 -13.54
N LEU A 48 4.66 -1.70 -12.75
CA LEU A 48 5.78 -0.89 -13.25
C LEU A 48 6.94 -1.73 -13.79
N ALA A 49 7.14 -2.95 -13.28
CA ALA A 49 8.15 -3.87 -13.78
C ALA A 49 7.73 -4.52 -15.11
N ASP A 50 6.44 -4.80 -15.26
CA ASP A 50 5.88 -5.43 -16.47
C ASP A 50 5.68 -4.44 -17.62
N ASP A 51 5.44 -3.15 -17.33
CA ASP A 51 5.27 -2.13 -18.34
C ASP A 51 6.58 -1.44 -18.74
N ALA A 52 7.28 -2.03 -19.71
CA ALA A 52 8.52 -1.50 -20.30
C ALA A 52 8.38 -0.10 -20.96
N THR A 53 7.16 0.43 -21.08
CA THR A 53 6.90 1.76 -21.67
C THR A 53 6.64 2.85 -20.64
N THR A 54 6.48 2.50 -19.36
CA THR A 54 6.24 3.48 -18.31
C THR A 54 7.54 4.16 -17.90
N GLU A 55 7.66 5.45 -18.22
CA GLU A 55 8.72 6.33 -17.70
C GLU A 55 8.39 6.73 -16.25
N ILE A 56 8.80 5.91 -15.28
CA ILE A 56 8.85 6.29 -13.87
C ILE A 56 10.26 6.74 -13.50
N SER A 57 10.37 7.79 -12.69
CA SER A 57 11.69 8.17 -12.17
C SER A 57 12.22 7.13 -11.18
N VAL A 58 13.54 6.96 -11.13
CA VAL A 58 14.20 6.09 -10.13
C VAL A 58 13.81 6.51 -8.71
N GLN A 59 13.66 7.81 -8.48
CA GLN A 59 13.29 8.36 -7.18
C GLN A 59 11.86 7.94 -6.76
N GLU A 60 10.89 7.95 -7.67
CA GLU A 60 9.52 7.50 -7.39
C GLU A 60 9.47 5.99 -7.15
N LEU A 61 10.26 5.22 -7.91
CA LEU A 61 10.36 3.77 -7.70
C LEU A 61 10.96 3.44 -6.33
N ASP A 62 12.03 4.13 -5.93
CA ASP A 62 12.66 3.94 -4.63
C ASP A 62 11.75 4.40 -3.49
N ALA A 63 11.00 5.48 -3.66
CA ALA A 63 10.00 5.92 -2.70
C ALA A 63 8.89 4.86 -2.51
N LEU A 64 8.40 4.27 -3.60
CA LEU A 64 7.37 3.23 -3.55
C LEU A 64 7.87 1.94 -2.86
N LYS A 65 9.14 1.56 -3.08
CA LYS A 65 9.77 0.44 -2.37
C LYS A 65 9.90 0.73 -0.88
N MET A 66 10.41 1.91 -0.52
CA MET A 66 10.55 2.34 0.87
C MET A 66 9.19 2.36 1.59
N GLU A 67 8.13 2.78 0.90
CA GLU A 67 6.77 2.74 1.42
C GLU A 67 6.31 1.30 1.68
N SER A 68 6.49 0.37 0.72
CA SER A 68 6.17 -1.05 0.91
C SER A 68 6.90 -1.66 2.11
N ASP A 69 8.19 -1.39 2.25
CA ASP A 69 9.01 -1.88 3.36
C ASP A 69 8.58 -1.27 4.71
N THR A 70 8.15 -0.01 4.71
CA THR A 70 7.61 0.65 5.91
C THR A 70 6.32 -0.02 6.36
N TRP A 71 5.41 -0.32 5.43
CA TRP A 71 4.19 -1.05 5.75
C TRP A 71 4.46 -2.50 6.18
N ALA A 72 5.47 -3.16 5.60
CA ALA A 72 5.93 -4.48 6.03
C ALA A 72 6.45 -4.48 7.47
N LEU A 73 7.21 -3.46 7.85
CA LEU A 73 7.69 -3.28 9.21
C LEU A 73 6.54 -3.10 10.19
N LEU A 74 5.57 -2.22 9.87
CA LEU A 74 4.40 -2.00 10.71
C LEU A 74 3.59 -3.28 10.88
N GLN A 75 3.38 -4.03 9.79
CA GLN A 75 2.70 -5.34 9.81
C GLN A 75 3.40 -6.35 10.72
N ALA A 76 4.73 -6.34 10.80
CA ALA A 76 5.49 -7.26 11.65
C ALA A 76 5.49 -6.90 13.14
N LEU A 77 5.10 -5.67 13.49
CA LEU A 77 5.09 -5.17 14.86
C LEU A 77 3.71 -5.23 15.53
N MET A 78 2.65 -5.40 14.73
CA MET A 78 1.27 -5.56 15.21
C MET A 78 0.91 -7.04 15.31
#